data_AF-A0A9P3UWN9-F1
#
_entry.id   AF-A0A9P3UWN9-F1
#
_cell.length_a   1.000
_cell.length_b   1.000
_cell.length_c   1.000
_cell.angle_alpha   90.00
_cell.angle_beta   90.00
_cell.angle_gamma   90.00
#
_symmetry.space_group_name_H-M   'P 1'
#
loop_
_entity.id
_entity.type
_entity.pdbx_description
1 polymer ?
#
loop_
_entity_poly.entity_id
_entity_poly.type
_entity_poly.pdbx_seq_one_letter_code
_entity_poly.pdbx_strand_id
1 'polypeptide(L)'
;MTQPTQTTTPLDLTALPALRRYLASLPLEERARATARLSALSGDDLLSLGVSEPQPSEFDYAVDQVDGAIPAELCGTLYRNGPGRWQDHTGRPLHHLFDGDGMLSAFTIRDGAVHYRNRYVRTRHYQGKGGVTHLGTAAPGGWRANIGKTPPNLANTNIVEHAGRLYALWEGGAPYEINPDTLETVGPRRFGGELARMGAYSAHPSICPRTGDMYNFGVEFIPRPHLRIYHTDPKGSLRYLRSARLPYLAMTHDFAITERYLVFLVSPIIPDLMSVALGRKPIGDALRYRPEKGTAFILVPRDGGEIRRIESPAVLQFHLSNAYDDGDEVVVDAVTYENPQLLRSIARFQTTPLRESPSKLTRFRLTKFGRVLRETLSDSICEFPRHHPDREGMPHRYAYFTSRRHLSSLYDSITKVDLSDHSENTYTAAGAGNSFCEPVFVPRPDASAEDEGWLLTVEYQARQHVSRLVILDARDPSSGPVATAQLTHHIPQGFHGNFAPRPAPA
;
A
#
# COMPACT_ATOMS: atom_id res chain seq x y z
N MET A 1 17.88 46.34 -16.68
CA MET A 1 17.83 45.13 -15.83
C MET A 1 17.42 43.96 -16.71
N THR A 2 18.43 43.22 -17.17
CA THR A 2 18.26 41.99 -17.95
C THR A 2 17.75 40.89 -17.03
N GLN A 3 16.59 40.30 -17.35
CA GLN A 3 16.13 39.08 -16.68
C GLN A 3 17.18 37.97 -16.91
N PRO A 4 17.58 37.22 -15.87
CA PRO A 4 18.45 36.08 -16.08
C PRO A 4 17.70 35.04 -16.90
N THR A 5 18.17 34.78 -18.11
CA THR A 5 17.79 33.62 -18.91
C THR A 5 18.12 32.38 -18.11
N GLN A 6 17.10 31.74 -17.51
CA GLN A 6 17.23 30.39 -16.97
C GLN A 6 17.61 29.48 -18.15
N THR A 7 18.88 29.13 -18.23
CA THR A 7 19.35 28.05 -19.09
C THR A 7 18.76 26.76 -18.54
N THR A 8 17.65 26.32 -19.11
CA THR A 8 17.05 25.02 -18.79
C THR A 8 18.02 23.94 -19.27
N THR A 9 18.77 23.35 -18.36
CA THR A 9 19.51 22.12 -18.64
C THR A 9 18.52 21.10 -19.21
N PRO A 10 18.81 20.45 -20.36
CA PRO A 10 17.94 19.44 -20.92
C PRO A 10 17.68 18.33 -19.89
N LEU A 11 16.43 17.89 -19.77
CA LEU A 11 16.06 16.79 -18.89
C LEU A 11 16.73 15.49 -19.39
N ASP A 12 17.71 14.98 -18.65
CA ASP A 12 18.36 13.71 -18.94
C ASP A 12 17.56 12.55 -18.34
N LEU A 13 16.98 11.72 -19.20
CA LEU A 13 16.23 10.51 -18.83
C LEU A 13 16.92 9.24 -19.33
N THR A 14 18.24 9.29 -19.60
CA THR A 14 18.97 8.15 -20.15
C THR A 14 18.90 6.93 -19.24
N ALA A 15 18.92 7.15 -17.91
CA ALA A 15 18.77 6.11 -16.90
C ALA A 15 17.31 5.71 -16.59
N LEU A 16 16.32 6.36 -17.22
CA LEU A 16 14.88 6.16 -16.95
C LEU A 16 14.11 5.83 -18.24
N PRO A 17 14.41 4.69 -18.90
CA PRO A 17 13.87 4.36 -20.20
C PRO A 17 12.35 4.14 -20.20
N ALA A 18 11.75 3.58 -19.14
CA ALA A 18 10.30 3.43 -19.04
C ALA A 18 9.62 4.79 -18.81
N LEU A 19 10.18 5.67 -17.98
CA LEU A 19 9.66 7.03 -17.84
C LEU A 19 9.69 7.79 -19.17
N ARG A 20 10.77 7.64 -19.95
CA ARG A 20 10.88 8.22 -21.29
C ARG A 20 9.79 7.68 -22.24
N ARG A 21 9.52 6.37 -22.22
CA ARG A 21 8.43 5.76 -23.01
C ARG A 21 7.06 6.25 -22.57
N TYR A 22 6.83 6.38 -21.26
CA TYR A 22 5.60 6.95 -20.72
C TYR A 22 5.37 8.38 -21.22
N LEU A 23 6.37 9.27 -21.09
CA LEU A 23 6.26 10.65 -21.59
C LEU A 23 5.95 10.69 -23.09
N ALA A 24 6.58 9.81 -23.89
CA ALA A 24 6.31 9.71 -25.32
C ALA A 24 4.87 9.27 -25.65
N SER A 25 4.21 8.54 -24.74
CA SER A 25 2.82 8.09 -24.90
C SER A 25 1.77 9.15 -24.54
N LEU A 26 2.16 10.21 -23.83
CA LEU A 26 1.24 11.26 -23.41
C LEU A 26 0.86 12.20 -24.57
N PRO A 27 -0.37 12.77 -24.55
CA PRO A 27 -0.74 13.87 -25.43
C PRO A 27 0.24 15.05 -25.32
N LEU A 28 0.43 15.80 -26.41
CA LEU A 28 1.47 16.83 -26.52
C LEU A 28 1.49 17.82 -25.35
N GLU A 29 0.33 18.36 -24.97
CA GLU A 29 0.23 19.32 -23.86
C GLU A 29 0.49 18.67 -22.50
N GLU A 30 0.04 17.44 -22.28
CA GLU A 30 0.27 16.72 -21.03
C GLU A 30 1.75 16.34 -20.89
N ARG A 31 2.37 15.90 -21.98
CA ARG A 31 3.81 15.66 -22.08
C ARG A 31 4.60 16.92 -21.75
N ALA A 32 4.26 18.07 -22.32
CA ALA A 32 4.95 19.34 -22.04
C ALA A 32 4.89 19.71 -20.55
N ARG A 33 3.71 19.58 -19.92
CA ARG A 33 3.55 19.83 -18.48
C ARG A 33 4.32 18.83 -17.63
N ALA A 34 4.29 17.54 -17.98
CA ALA A 34 5.02 16.49 -17.29
C ALA A 34 6.55 16.71 -17.38
N THR A 35 7.06 17.01 -18.57
CA THR A 35 8.48 17.32 -18.79
C THR A 35 8.91 18.54 -17.98
N ALA A 36 8.12 19.63 -17.98
CA ALA A 36 8.43 20.82 -17.20
C ALA A 36 8.51 20.53 -15.69
N ARG A 37 7.63 19.66 -15.17
CA ARG A 37 7.68 19.23 -13.76
C ARG A 37 8.92 18.40 -13.45
N LEU A 38 9.24 17.42 -14.29
CA LEU A 38 10.43 16.59 -14.11
C LEU A 38 11.71 17.43 -14.20
N SER A 39 11.76 18.41 -15.11
CA SER A 39 12.89 19.36 -15.21
C SER A 39 13.06 20.25 -13.98
N ALA A 40 12.03 20.40 -13.14
CA ALA A 40 12.09 21.17 -11.91
C ALA A 40 12.47 20.32 -10.68
N LEU A 41 12.66 19.02 -10.84
CA LEU A 41 13.13 18.13 -9.77
C LEU A 41 14.62 18.33 -9.53
N SER A 42 15.06 18.09 -8.29
CA SER A 42 16.47 17.95 -7.99
C SER A 42 17.06 16.71 -8.70
N GLY A 43 18.39 16.64 -8.80
CA GLY A 43 19.04 15.45 -9.35
C GLY A 43 18.71 14.18 -8.54
N ASP A 44 18.68 14.30 -7.21
CA ASP A 44 18.37 13.20 -6.31
C ASP A 44 16.91 12.73 -6.46
N ASP A 45 15.98 13.68 -6.58
CA ASP A 45 14.57 13.38 -6.87
C ASP A 45 14.41 12.66 -8.21
N LEU A 46 15.10 13.11 -9.26
CA LEU A 46 15.03 12.49 -10.58
C LEU A 46 15.61 11.07 -10.54
N LEU A 47 16.76 10.87 -9.89
CA LEU A 47 17.38 9.54 -9.70
C LEU A 47 16.46 8.59 -8.93
N SER A 48 15.75 9.08 -7.92
CA SER A 48 14.84 8.28 -7.09
C SER A 48 13.71 7.64 -7.91
N LEU A 49 13.28 8.28 -9.02
CA LEU A 49 12.23 7.75 -9.89
C LEU A 49 12.59 6.43 -10.57
N GLY A 50 13.88 6.04 -10.58
CA GLY A 50 14.32 4.75 -11.10
C GLY A 50 13.70 3.56 -10.37
N VAL A 51 13.20 3.75 -9.13
CA VAL A 51 12.43 2.72 -8.41
C VAL A 51 11.13 2.34 -9.14
N SER A 52 10.63 3.20 -10.05
CA SER A 52 9.42 2.94 -10.83
C SER A 52 9.69 2.28 -12.18
N GLU A 53 10.96 2.02 -12.52
CA GLU A 53 11.30 1.24 -13.72
C GLU A 53 10.85 -0.23 -13.53
N PRO A 54 10.31 -0.87 -14.58
CA PRO A 54 9.81 -2.23 -14.49
C PRO A 54 10.94 -3.24 -14.23
N GLN A 55 10.60 -4.36 -13.61
CA GLN A 55 11.50 -5.49 -13.43
C GLN A 55 11.01 -6.67 -14.27
N PRO A 56 11.51 -6.86 -15.50
CA PRO A 56 11.02 -7.92 -16.38
C PRO A 56 11.48 -9.32 -15.95
N SER A 57 12.54 -9.41 -15.15
CA SER A 57 13.17 -10.67 -14.77
C SER A 57 12.63 -11.22 -13.46
N GLU A 58 12.54 -12.54 -13.39
CA GLU A 58 12.25 -13.29 -12.16
C GLU A 58 13.53 -13.99 -11.70
N PHE A 59 13.81 -13.89 -10.41
CA PHE A 59 15.04 -14.31 -9.75
C PHE A 59 14.73 -15.27 -8.61
N ASP A 60 15.73 -16.08 -8.28
CA ASP A 60 15.65 -17.16 -7.32
C ASP A 60 17.08 -17.53 -6.89
N TYR A 61 17.56 -16.97 -5.80
CA TYR A 61 18.95 -17.14 -5.38
C TYR A 61 19.20 -16.84 -3.90
N ALA A 62 20.24 -17.48 -3.35
CA ALA A 62 20.79 -17.13 -2.05
C ALA A 62 21.56 -15.80 -2.14
N VAL A 63 21.30 -14.86 -1.23
CA VAL A 63 21.93 -13.54 -1.24
C VAL A 63 23.33 -13.64 -0.62
N ASP A 64 24.36 -13.48 -1.45
CA ASP A 64 25.76 -13.66 -1.03
C ASP A 64 26.32 -12.48 -0.21
N GLN A 65 25.85 -11.26 -0.51
CA GLN A 65 26.36 -10.05 0.13
C GLN A 65 25.46 -9.64 1.29
N VAL A 66 25.85 -10.03 2.50
CA VAL A 66 25.24 -9.62 3.77
C VAL A 66 26.24 -8.78 4.55
N ASP A 67 25.86 -7.55 4.88
CA ASP A 67 26.62 -6.65 5.75
C ASP A 67 25.98 -6.63 7.15
N GLY A 68 26.79 -6.64 8.21
CA GLY A 68 26.30 -6.75 9.59
C GLY A 68 26.04 -8.21 10.01
N ALA A 69 25.19 -8.41 11.01
CA ALA A 69 24.86 -9.75 11.52
C ALA A 69 23.34 -9.92 11.62
N ILE A 70 22.78 -10.79 10.78
CA ILE A 70 21.36 -11.15 10.85
C ILE A 70 21.13 -11.95 12.15
N PRO A 71 20.23 -11.50 13.04
CA PRO A 71 19.94 -12.20 14.28
C PRO A 71 19.48 -13.64 14.02
N ALA A 72 20.03 -14.60 14.77
CA ALA A 72 19.73 -16.03 14.56
C ALA A 72 18.27 -16.36 14.86
N GLU A 73 17.67 -15.61 15.78
CA GLU A 73 16.26 -15.72 16.18
C GLU A 73 15.28 -15.10 15.17
N LEU A 74 15.76 -14.32 14.19
CA LEU A 74 14.94 -13.80 13.09
C LEU A 74 14.82 -14.87 12.01
N CYS A 75 13.76 -15.66 12.09
CA CYS A 75 13.49 -16.77 11.16
C CYS A 75 12.07 -16.66 10.59
N GLY A 76 11.95 -16.69 9.26
CA GLY A 76 10.67 -16.56 8.58
C GLY A 76 10.81 -16.03 7.16
N THR A 77 9.72 -15.50 6.61
CA THR A 77 9.70 -14.95 5.25
C THR A 77 8.99 -13.61 5.22
N LEU A 78 9.67 -12.57 4.75
CA LEU A 78 9.04 -11.30 4.38
C LEU A 78 8.49 -11.43 2.96
N TYR A 79 7.17 -11.49 2.82
CA TYR A 79 6.50 -11.39 1.53
C TYR A 79 6.10 -9.96 1.25
N ARG A 80 6.19 -9.56 -0.01
CA ARG A 80 5.73 -8.26 -0.49
C ARG A 80 5.05 -8.36 -1.83
N ASN A 81 4.18 -7.39 -2.09
CA ASN A 81 3.51 -7.24 -3.37
C ASN A 81 3.61 -5.79 -3.87
N GLY A 82 3.45 -5.64 -5.17
CA GLY A 82 3.53 -4.35 -5.83
C GLY A 82 3.48 -4.48 -7.35
N PRO A 83 3.26 -3.39 -8.07
CA PRO A 83 3.38 -3.37 -9.52
C PRO A 83 4.84 -3.62 -9.94
N GLY A 84 5.06 -4.63 -10.78
CA GLY A 84 6.37 -4.91 -11.38
C GLY A 84 6.50 -4.44 -12.84
N ARG A 85 5.36 -4.18 -13.50
CA ARG A 85 5.27 -3.88 -14.94
C ARG A 85 4.20 -2.82 -15.23
N TRP A 86 4.61 -1.65 -15.75
CA TRP A 86 3.71 -0.54 -16.15
C TRP A 86 3.39 -0.54 -17.64
N GLN A 87 3.09 -1.71 -18.17
CA GLN A 87 2.58 -1.88 -19.52
C GLN A 87 1.57 -3.03 -19.54
N ASP A 88 0.52 -2.89 -20.34
CA ASP A 88 -0.41 -3.99 -20.56
C ASP A 88 0.22 -5.09 -21.44
N HIS A 89 -0.52 -6.19 -21.63
CA HIS A 89 -0.06 -7.32 -22.45
C HIS A 89 0.17 -6.98 -23.94
N THR A 90 -0.26 -5.81 -24.41
CA THR A 90 0.00 -5.30 -25.77
C THR A 90 1.27 -4.45 -25.85
N GLY A 91 1.96 -4.23 -24.73
CA GLY A 91 3.14 -3.38 -24.63
C GLY A 91 2.81 -1.89 -24.48
N ARG A 92 1.55 -1.54 -24.27
CA ARG A 92 1.12 -0.14 -24.13
C ARG A 92 1.42 0.36 -22.71
N PRO A 93 2.04 1.55 -22.53
CA PRO A 93 2.31 2.13 -21.22
C PRO A 93 1.02 2.35 -20.39
N LEU A 94 1.13 2.13 -19.09
CA LEU A 94 0.08 2.37 -18.11
C LEU A 94 0.38 3.65 -17.33
N HIS A 95 -0.67 4.42 -17.02
CA HIS A 95 -0.53 5.80 -16.55
C HIS A 95 -0.78 5.97 -15.05
N HIS A 96 -1.31 4.96 -14.38
CA HIS A 96 -1.73 5.03 -12.98
C HIS A 96 -0.89 4.11 -12.09
N LEU A 97 -0.65 4.53 -10.85
CA LEU A 97 0.15 3.77 -9.88
C LEU A 97 -0.34 2.32 -9.72
N PHE A 98 -1.66 2.16 -9.59
CA PHE A 98 -2.33 0.86 -9.39
C PHE A 98 -2.54 0.00 -10.65
N ASP A 99 -2.13 0.44 -11.84
CA ASP A 99 -2.44 -0.28 -13.09
C ASP A 99 -1.42 -1.37 -13.43
N GLY A 100 -0.26 -1.42 -12.78
CA GLY A 100 0.80 -2.39 -13.10
C GLY A 100 0.52 -3.83 -12.63
N ASP A 101 1.04 -4.83 -13.33
CA ASP A 101 0.89 -6.24 -12.94
C ASP A 101 1.60 -6.55 -11.62
N GLY A 102 0.96 -7.33 -10.74
CA GLY A 102 1.51 -7.72 -9.45
C GLY A 102 2.76 -8.59 -9.55
N MET A 103 3.83 -8.17 -8.89
CA MET A 103 5.08 -8.89 -8.74
C MET A 103 5.37 -9.09 -7.26
N LEU A 104 5.44 -10.36 -6.87
CA LEU A 104 5.72 -10.78 -5.51
C LEU A 104 7.23 -10.77 -5.28
N SER A 105 7.65 -10.41 -4.08
CA SER A 105 9.01 -10.62 -3.59
C SER A 105 8.97 -11.36 -2.25
N ALA A 106 9.85 -12.33 -2.05
CA ALA A 106 10.04 -13.05 -0.80
C ALA A 106 11.50 -12.98 -0.38
N PHE A 107 11.73 -12.55 0.87
CA PHE A 107 13.03 -12.66 1.55
C PHE A 107 12.86 -13.70 2.64
N THR A 108 13.35 -14.91 2.38
CA THR A 108 13.35 -16.00 3.37
C THR A 108 14.60 -15.87 4.21
N ILE A 109 14.43 -15.66 5.51
CA ILE A 109 15.49 -15.45 6.48
C ILE A 109 15.58 -16.68 7.37
N ARG A 110 16.76 -17.28 7.44
CA ARG A 110 17.02 -18.45 8.26
C ARG A 110 18.51 -18.60 8.52
N ASP A 111 18.87 -18.92 9.76
CA ASP A 111 20.24 -19.25 10.16
C ASP A 111 21.27 -18.17 9.73
N GLY A 112 20.88 -16.89 9.83
CA GLY A 112 21.71 -15.75 9.46
C GLY A 112 21.85 -15.49 7.96
N ALA A 113 21.17 -16.26 7.11
CA ALA A 113 21.19 -16.14 5.65
C ALA A 113 19.85 -15.63 5.09
N VAL A 114 19.90 -15.08 3.87
CA VAL A 114 18.72 -14.64 3.13
C VAL A 114 18.65 -15.32 1.78
N HIS A 115 17.49 -15.89 1.45
CA HIS A 115 17.17 -16.36 0.12
C HIS A 115 16.11 -15.45 -0.52
N TYR A 116 16.38 -14.94 -1.71
CA TYR A 116 15.50 -14.02 -2.42
C TYR A 116 14.79 -14.73 -3.58
N ARG A 117 13.48 -14.47 -3.72
CA ARG A 117 12.67 -14.93 -4.85
C ARG A 117 11.66 -13.87 -5.26
N ASN A 118 11.50 -13.63 -6.56
CA ASN A 118 10.37 -12.85 -7.09
C ASN A 118 9.65 -13.58 -8.23
N ARG A 119 8.33 -13.43 -8.29
CA ARG A 119 7.48 -13.96 -9.37
C ARG A 119 6.34 -13.00 -9.66
N TYR A 120 5.98 -12.84 -10.92
CA TYR A 120 4.72 -12.22 -11.29
C TYR A 120 3.57 -13.13 -10.94
N VAL A 121 2.50 -12.54 -10.39
CA VAL A 121 1.23 -13.25 -10.26
C VAL A 121 0.71 -13.52 -11.67
N ARG A 122 0.49 -14.80 -12.00
CA ARG A 122 0.02 -15.25 -13.32
C ARG A 122 -1.47 -15.00 -13.48
N THR A 123 -1.89 -13.75 -13.32
CA THR A 123 -3.27 -13.32 -13.53
C THR A 123 -3.68 -13.51 -14.99
N ARG A 124 -4.98 -13.53 -15.25
CA ARG A 124 -5.50 -13.55 -16.63
C ARG A 124 -4.96 -12.38 -17.47
N HIS A 125 -4.80 -11.20 -16.87
CA HIS A 125 -4.25 -10.03 -17.58
C HIS A 125 -2.79 -10.24 -17.93
N TYR A 126 -1.97 -10.66 -16.96
CA TYR A 126 -0.55 -10.93 -17.19
C TYR A 126 -0.34 -11.95 -18.32
N GLN A 127 -1.20 -12.97 -18.40
CA GLN A 127 -1.21 -14.02 -19.42
C GLN A 127 -1.83 -13.60 -20.77
N GLY A 128 -2.18 -12.33 -20.98
CA GLY A 128 -2.75 -11.84 -22.24
C GLY A 128 -4.24 -12.16 -22.46
N LYS A 129 -4.95 -12.64 -21.42
CA LYS A 129 -6.37 -13.04 -21.46
C LYS A 129 -7.29 -12.05 -20.74
N GLY A 130 -6.79 -10.85 -20.42
CA GLY A 130 -7.50 -9.77 -19.73
C GLY A 130 -7.85 -8.59 -20.65
N GLY A 131 -8.78 -7.76 -20.21
CA GLY A 131 -9.09 -6.50 -20.88
C GLY A 131 -7.96 -5.47 -20.70
N VAL A 132 -7.96 -4.45 -21.56
CA VAL A 132 -6.96 -3.36 -21.56
C VAL A 132 -7.57 -2.02 -21.09
N THR A 133 -8.74 -2.05 -20.45
CA THR A 133 -9.30 -0.90 -19.73
C THR A 133 -8.91 -1.07 -18.26
N HIS A 134 -7.97 -0.28 -17.75
CA HIS A 134 -7.47 -0.35 -16.38
C HIS A 134 -8.14 0.69 -15.48
N LEU A 135 -7.71 0.77 -14.21
CA LEU A 135 -8.28 1.69 -13.23
C LEU A 135 -8.06 3.14 -13.65
N GLY A 136 -6.84 3.50 -14.07
CA GLY A 136 -6.51 4.85 -14.53
C GLY A 136 -6.10 4.96 -16.01
N THR A 137 -5.93 3.84 -16.71
CA THR A 137 -5.56 3.81 -18.14
C THR A 137 -6.71 3.27 -19.00
N ALA A 138 -7.38 4.16 -19.73
CA ALA A 138 -8.46 3.79 -20.65
C ALA A 138 -7.92 3.03 -21.87
N ALA A 139 -8.69 2.07 -22.42
CA ALA A 139 -8.37 1.38 -23.67
C ALA A 139 -8.36 2.35 -24.87
N PRO A 140 -7.55 2.10 -25.92
CA PRO A 140 -7.58 2.90 -27.15
C PRO A 140 -8.93 2.75 -27.86
N GLY A 141 -9.37 3.78 -28.60
CA GLY A 141 -10.67 3.79 -29.28
C GLY A 141 -11.77 4.58 -28.56
N GLY A 142 -11.40 5.37 -27.54
CA GLY A 142 -12.29 6.31 -26.87
C GLY A 142 -13.42 5.63 -26.10
N TRP A 143 -14.55 6.32 -25.94
CA TRP A 143 -15.63 5.86 -25.07
C TRP A 143 -16.25 4.53 -25.49
N ARG A 144 -16.30 4.23 -26.80
CA ARG A 144 -16.85 2.97 -27.34
C ARG A 144 -16.06 1.74 -26.90
N ALA A 145 -14.74 1.88 -26.74
CA ALA A 145 -13.89 0.80 -26.28
C ALA A 145 -13.99 0.56 -24.77
N ASN A 146 -14.44 1.57 -24.01
CA ASN A 146 -14.39 1.58 -22.55
C ASN A 146 -15.77 1.44 -21.87
N ILE A 147 -16.86 1.73 -22.57
CA ILE A 147 -18.23 1.63 -22.03
C ILE A 147 -18.51 0.20 -21.53
N GLY A 148 -18.96 0.08 -20.27
CA GLY A 148 -19.27 -1.20 -19.62
C GLY A 148 -18.08 -2.12 -19.36
N LYS A 149 -16.83 -1.64 -19.51
CA LYS A 149 -15.63 -2.42 -19.20
C LYS A 149 -15.18 -2.17 -17.77
N THR A 150 -14.67 -3.22 -17.13
CA THR A 150 -14.11 -3.16 -15.77
C THR A 150 -12.60 -3.40 -15.81
N PRO A 151 -11.84 -2.80 -14.88
CA PRO A 151 -10.43 -3.12 -14.72
C PRO A 151 -10.18 -4.61 -14.56
N PRO A 152 -9.11 -5.16 -15.18
CA PRO A 152 -8.69 -6.52 -14.88
C PRO A 152 -8.14 -6.61 -13.45
N ASN A 153 -8.23 -7.79 -12.85
CA ASN A 153 -7.56 -8.06 -11.58
C ASN A 153 -6.06 -8.27 -11.81
N LEU A 154 -5.25 -7.43 -11.16
CA LEU A 154 -3.80 -7.36 -11.29
C LEU A 154 -3.05 -8.01 -10.11
N ALA A 155 -3.75 -8.32 -9.02
CA ALA A 155 -3.21 -8.94 -7.81
C ALA A 155 -1.92 -8.27 -7.28
N ASN A 156 -1.90 -6.93 -7.22
CA ASN A 156 -0.69 -6.13 -7.03
C ASN A 156 -0.62 -5.37 -5.69
N THR A 157 -1.64 -5.43 -4.84
CA THR A 157 -1.78 -4.49 -3.70
C THR A 157 -1.13 -5.00 -2.42
N ASN A 158 -1.47 -6.21 -1.99
CA ASN A 158 -0.96 -6.79 -0.75
C ASN A 158 -0.73 -8.29 -0.91
N ILE A 159 -0.01 -8.90 0.02
CA ILE A 159 0.13 -10.34 0.15
C ILE A 159 0.05 -10.75 1.61
N VAL A 160 -0.88 -11.65 1.93
CA VAL A 160 -1.16 -12.07 3.31
C VAL A 160 -1.15 -13.59 3.44
N GLU A 161 -0.59 -14.08 4.53
CA GLU A 161 -0.70 -15.48 4.92
C GLU A 161 -1.83 -15.63 5.93
N HIS A 162 -2.72 -16.60 5.71
CA HIS A 162 -3.73 -16.99 6.68
C HIS A 162 -4.08 -18.46 6.52
N ALA A 163 -4.09 -19.19 7.63
CA ALA A 163 -4.43 -20.62 7.69
C ALA A 163 -3.57 -21.51 6.77
N GLY A 164 -2.27 -21.23 6.70
CA GLY A 164 -1.29 -21.95 5.89
C GLY A 164 -1.36 -21.64 4.39
N ARG A 165 -2.05 -20.57 3.99
CA ARG A 165 -2.27 -20.19 2.58
C ARG A 165 -1.87 -18.75 2.37
N LEU A 166 -1.23 -18.49 1.23
CA LEU A 166 -0.76 -17.16 0.85
C LEU A 166 -1.65 -16.57 -0.25
N TYR A 167 -2.10 -15.34 -0.06
CA TYR A 167 -3.04 -14.67 -0.95
C TYR A 167 -2.46 -13.36 -1.46
N ALA A 168 -2.29 -13.23 -2.78
CA ALA A 168 -2.05 -11.95 -3.44
C ALA A 168 -3.38 -11.22 -3.65
N LEU A 169 -3.47 -10.00 -3.13
CA LEU A 169 -4.72 -9.24 -3.03
C LEU A 169 -4.75 -8.05 -3.98
N TRP A 170 -5.96 -7.70 -4.42
CA TRP A 170 -6.26 -6.49 -5.19
C TRP A 170 -7.73 -6.10 -4.96
N GLU A 171 -7.97 -4.83 -4.64
CA GLU A 171 -9.25 -4.35 -4.09
C GLU A 171 -10.49 -4.67 -4.94
N GLY A 172 -10.35 -4.72 -6.26
CA GLY A 172 -11.48 -4.87 -7.17
C GLY A 172 -11.89 -6.32 -7.46
N GLY A 173 -11.31 -7.33 -6.81
CA GLY A 173 -11.59 -8.72 -7.18
C GLY A 173 -11.13 -9.78 -6.18
N ALA A 174 -11.36 -11.04 -6.56
CA ALA A 174 -10.97 -12.18 -5.74
C ALA A 174 -9.45 -12.28 -5.55
N PRO A 175 -8.98 -12.73 -4.37
CA PRO A 175 -7.56 -12.99 -4.15
C PRO A 175 -7.03 -14.08 -5.08
N TYR A 176 -5.75 -14.03 -5.39
CA TYR A 176 -5.03 -15.15 -6.02
C TYR A 176 -4.28 -15.93 -4.94
N GLU A 177 -4.52 -17.24 -4.87
CA GLU A 177 -3.74 -18.14 -4.03
C GLU A 177 -2.37 -18.38 -4.68
N ILE A 178 -1.34 -18.31 -3.84
CA ILE A 178 0.06 -18.40 -4.20
C ILE A 178 0.67 -19.56 -3.40
N ASN A 179 1.50 -20.37 -4.05
CA ASN A 179 2.34 -21.32 -3.33
C ASN A 179 3.38 -20.52 -2.52
N PRO A 180 3.36 -20.58 -1.18
CA PRO A 180 4.21 -19.71 -0.37
C PRO A 180 5.69 -20.09 -0.48
N ASP A 181 6.00 -21.29 -0.95
CA ASP A 181 7.37 -21.76 -1.12
C ASP A 181 7.92 -21.25 -2.45
N THR A 182 7.22 -21.51 -3.56
CA THR A 182 7.74 -21.22 -4.92
C THR A 182 7.31 -19.87 -5.49
N LEU A 183 6.38 -19.16 -4.83
CA LEU A 183 5.63 -18.01 -5.36
C LEU A 183 4.85 -18.29 -6.66
N GLU A 184 4.67 -19.55 -7.02
CA GLU A 184 3.85 -19.93 -8.18
C GLU A 184 2.37 -19.63 -7.91
N THR A 185 1.69 -19.15 -8.94
CA THR A 185 0.27 -18.84 -8.86
C THR A 185 -0.56 -20.11 -8.95
N VAL A 186 -1.29 -20.43 -7.88
CA VAL A 186 -2.26 -21.54 -7.86
C VAL A 186 -3.53 -21.13 -8.62
N GLY A 187 -4.02 -19.91 -8.41
CA GLY A 187 -5.17 -19.37 -9.14
C GLY A 187 -6.10 -18.52 -8.27
N PRO A 188 -7.21 -18.01 -8.83
CA PRO A 188 -8.16 -17.18 -8.07
C PRO A 188 -8.89 -18.02 -7.01
N ARG A 189 -8.92 -17.51 -5.77
CA ARG A 189 -9.57 -18.14 -4.62
C ARG A 189 -10.96 -17.54 -4.40
N ARG A 190 -11.98 -18.39 -4.41
CA ARG A 190 -13.39 -18.00 -4.16
C ARG A 190 -14.02 -18.65 -2.94
N PHE A 191 -13.21 -19.32 -2.11
CA PHE A 191 -13.62 -19.91 -0.83
C PHE A 191 -14.89 -20.77 -0.95
N GLY A 192 -14.91 -21.73 -1.88
CA GLY A 192 -16.06 -22.61 -2.07
C GLY A 192 -17.32 -21.94 -2.64
N GLY A 193 -17.23 -20.69 -3.10
CA GLY A 193 -18.35 -19.92 -3.66
C GLY A 193 -18.87 -18.81 -2.75
N GLU A 194 -18.38 -18.73 -1.51
CA GLU A 194 -18.74 -17.69 -0.54
C GLU A 194 -18.38 -16.27 -1.04
N LEU A 195 -17.32 -16.15 -1.85
CA LEU A 195 -17.01 -14.93 -2.58
C LEU A 195 -17.62 -14.98 -3.98
N ALA A 196 -18.70 -14.20 -4.15
CA ALA A 196 -19.44 -14.08 -5.40
C ALA A 196 -18.53 -13.75 -6.61
N ARG A 197 -18.97 -14.10 -7.82
CA ARG A 197 -18.16 -13.92 -9.06
C ARG A 197 -17.62 -12.50 -9.22
N MET A 198 -18.45 -11.51 -8.89
CA MET A 198 -18.15 -10.08 -8.93
C MET A 198 -17.97 -9.46 -7.53
N GLY A 199 -17.87 -10.29 -6.48
CA GLY A 199 -17.66 -9.82 -5.12
C GLY A 199 -16.27 -9.20 -4.97
N ALA A 200 -16.22 -7.99 -4.41
CA ALA A 200 -14.98 -7.34 -4.04
C ALA A 200 -14.42 -7.96 -2.75
N TYR A 201 -13.09 -7.92 -2.62
CA TYR A 201 -12.35 -8.40 -1.47
C TYR A 201 -11.18 -7.43 -1.25
N SER A 202 -11.14 -6.76 -0.11
CA SER A 202 -10.14 -5.72 0.15
C SER A 202 -8.74 -6.31 0.19
N ALA A 203 -7.79 -5.49 -0.22
CA ALA A 203 -6.36 -5.76 -0.05
C ALA A 203 -5.85 -5.54 1.38
N HIS A 204 -6.70 -5.05 2.28
CA HIS A 204 -6.37 -4.79 3.68
C HIS A 204 -7.20 -5.66 4.61
N PRO A 205 -6.94 -6.98 4.70
CA PRO A 205 -7.49 -7.78 5.79
C PRO A 205 -6.84 -7.41 7.12
N SER A 206 -7.57 -7.59 8.22
CA SER A 206 -7.04 -7.46 9.57
C SER A 206 -7.21 -8.80 10.31
N ILE A 207 -6.14 -9.27 10.96
CA ILE A 207 -6.07 -10.56 11.67
C ILE A 207 -6.07 -10.28 13.17
N CYS A 208 -7.05 -10.82 13.90
CA CYS A 208 -7.08 -10.67 15.36
C CYS A 208 -6.03 -11.59 16.00
N PRO A 209 -5.00 -11.07 16.68
CA PRO A 209 -3.91 -11.88 17.21
C PRO A 209 -4.38 -12.83 18.34
N ARG A 210 -5.49 -12.51 19.01
CA ARG A 210 -6.03 -13.33 20.10
C ARG A 210 -6.86 -14.53 19.63
N THR A 211 -7.56 -14.40 18.50
CA THR A 211 -8.45 -15.46 18.01
C THR A 211 -7.94 -16.16 16.76
N GLY A 212 -7.04 -15.52 16.01
CA GLY A 212 -6.60 -15.96 14.68
C GLY A 212 -7.63 -15.71 13.57
N ASP A 213 -8.77 -15.08 13.88
CA ASP A 213 -9.78 -14.73 12.88
C ASP A 213 -9.28 -13.59 12.00
N MET A 214 -9.49 -13.73 10.69
CA MET A 214 -9.22 -12.68 9.71
C MET A 214 -10.53 -12.05 9.25
N TYR A 215 -10.65 -10.73 9.40
CA TYR A 215 -11.76 -9.94 8.88
C TYR A 215 -11.37 -9.28 7.56
N ASN A 216 -12.34 -9.16 6.66
CA ASN A 216 -12.16 -8.46 5.38
C ASN A 216 -13.53 -7.91 4.93
N PHE A 217 -13.56 -7.13 3.85
CA PHE A 217 -14.77 -6.56 3.28
C PHE A 217 -14.67 -6.39 1.77
N GLY A 218 -15.80 -6.10 1.13
CA GLY A 218 -15.88 -5.60 -0.24
C GLY A 218 -16.90 -4.46 -0.34
N VAL A 219 -16.68 -3.52 -1.25
CA VAL A 219 -17.65 -2.46 -1.55
C VAL A 219 -18.59 -2.93 -2.66
N GLU A 220 -19.89 -2.96 -2.38
CA GLU A 220 -20.93 -3.34 -3.35
C GLU A 220 -21.90 -2.19 -3.60
N PHE A 221 -22.34 -2.04 -4.85
CA PHE A 221 -23.10 -0.88 -5.32
C PHE A 221 -24.63 -1.11 -5.32
N ILE A 222 -25.07 -2.37 -5.42
CA ILE A 222 -26.47 -2.76 -5.67
C ILE A 222 -26.99 -3.60 -4.49
N PRO A 223 -28.26 -3.41 -4.04
CA PRO A 223 -29.23 -2.40 -4.50
C PRO A 223 -28.93 -0.98 -3.99
N ARG A 224 -28.08 -0.84 -2.97
CA ARG A 224 -27.53 0.42 -2.47
C ARG A 224 -26.06 0.23 -2.07
N PRO A 225 -25.24 1.30 -2.06
CA PRO A 225 -23.85 1.25 -1.60
C PRO A 225 -23.74 0.67 -0.19
N HIS A 226 -22.99 -0.41 -0.04
CA HIS A 226 -22.75 -1.05 1.25
C HIS A 226 -21.40 -1.78 1.28
N LEU A 227 -20.91 -1.99 2.50
CA LEU A 227 -19.79 -2.86 2.81
C LEU A 227 -20.35 -4.27 3.01
N ARG A 228 -19.88 -5.22 2.23
CA ARG A 228 -20.09 -6.66 2.44
C ARG A 228 -18.92 -7.19 3.25
N ILE A 229 -19.17 -7.58 4.49
CA ILE A 229 -18.12 -7.94 5.45
C ILE A 229 -17.99 -9.45 5.52
N TYR A 230 -16.75 -9.93 5.55
CA TYR A 230 -16.36 -11.32 5.60
C TYR A 230 -15.58 -11.64 6.87
N HIS A 231 -15.72 -12.86 7.33
CA HIS A 231 -14.97 -13.44 8.43
C HIS A 231 -14.36 -14.75 7.97
N THR A 232 -13.05 -14.91 8.13
CA THR A 232 -12.32 -16.15 7.85
C THR A 232 -11.78 -16.68 9.16
N ASP A 233 -12.19 -17.88 9.55
CA ASP A 233 -11.71 -18.50 10.80
C ASP A 233 -10.24 -18.96 10.68
N PRO A 234 -9.57 -19.34 11.78
CA PRO A 234 -8.15 -19.75 11.74
C PRO A 234 -7.86 -20.99 10.90
N LYS A 235 -8.90 -21.71 10.46
CA LYS A 235 -8.80 -22.88 9.57
C LYS A 235 -8.96 -22.49 8.09
N GLY A 236 -9.18 -21.21 7.79
CA GLY A 236 -9.32 -20.69 6.44
C GLY A 236 -10.73 -20.77 5.87
N SER A 237 -11.75 -21.02 6.70
CA SER A 237 -13.15 -21.05 6.28
C SER A 237 -13.73 -19.63 6.29
N LEU A 238 -13.90 -19.08 5.09
CA LEU A 238 -14.55 -17.78 4.91
C LEU A 238 -16.07 -17.92 4.99
N ARG A 239 -16.71 -16.97 5.66
CA ARG A 239 -18.17 -16.78 5.65
C ARG A 239 -18.52 -15.31 5.50
N TYR A 240 -19.67 -15.04 4.92
CA TYR A 240 -20.31 -13.73 5.04
C TYR A 240 -20.65 -13.45 6.51
N LEU A 241 -20.19 -12.31 7.03
CA LEU A 241 -20.50 -11.88 8.39
C LEU A 241 -21.77 -11.03 8.41
N ARG A 242 -21.73 -9.87 7.73
CA ARG A 242 -22.87 -8.93 7.66
C ARG A 242 -22.64 -7.83 6.63
N SER A 243 -23.65 -6.98 6.47
CA SER A 243 -23.62 -5.80 5.59
C SER A 243 -23.69 -4.53 6.43
N ALA A 244 -22.91 -3.51 6.06
CA ALA A 244 -22.97 -2.18 6.64
C ALA A 244 -23.24 -1.13 5.55
N ARG A 245 -24.29 -0.32 5.72
CA ARG A 245 -24.67 0.67 4.71
C ARG A 245 -23.65 1.81 4.64
N LEU A 246 -23.23 2.15 3.42
CA LEU A 246 -22.38 3.32 3.20
C LEU A 246 -23.21 4.61 3.11
N PRO A 247 -22.67 5.75 3.58
CA PRO A 247 -23.34 7.06 3.55
C PRO A 247 -23.55 7.57 2.13
N TYR A 248 -22.59 7.28 1.27
CA TYR A 248 -22.49 7.64 -0.12
C TYR A 248 -21.55 6.63 -0.76
N LEU A 249 -21.50 6.62 -2.09
CA LEU A 249 -20.60 5.70 -2.77
C LEU A 249 -19.17 6.22 -2.73
N ALA A 250 -18.46 5.88 -1.67
CA ALA A 250 -17.06 6.20 -1.51
C ALA A 250 -16.17 5.01 -1.84
N MET A 251 -14.97 5.33 -2.29
CA MET A 251 -13.84 4.41 -2.21
C MET A 251 -13.53 4.20 -0.72
N THR A 252 -13.64 2.95 -0.25
CA THR A 252 -13.23 2.55 1.09
C THR A 252 -12.08 1.55 0.91
N HIS A 253 -10.86 2.02 1.17
CA HIS A 253 -9.63 1.28 0.91
C HIS A 253 -9.30 0.31 2.07
N ASP A 254 -9.34 0.84 3.29
CA ASP A 254 -8.82 0.19 4.49
C ASP A 254 -9.84 0.25 5.65
N PHE A 255 -9.61 -0.59 6.67
CA PHE A 255 -10.37 -0.66 7.91
C PHE A 255 -9.49 -1.20 9.03
N ALA A 256 -9.86 -0.94 10.29
CA ALA A 256 -9.20 -1.52 11.45
C ALA A 256 -10.18 -2.35 12.27
N ILE A 257 -9.67 -3.20 13.16
CA ILE A 257 -10.48 -3.87 14.17
C ILE A 257 -10.21 -3.27 15.55
N THR A 258 -11.12 -3.51 16.47
CA THR A 258 -10.88 -3.44 17.91
C THR A 258 -11.27 -4.78 18.54
N GLU A 259 -11.24 -4.88 19.86
CA GLU A 259 -11.84 -6.02 20.56
C GLU A 259 -13.32 -6.19 20.20
N ARG A 260 -14.07 -5.08 20.11
CA ARG A 260 -15.52 -5.08 19.93
C ARG A 260 -16.01 -4.76 18.51
N TYR A 261 -15.25 -4.01 17.70
CA TYR A 261 -15.74 -3.46 16.44
C TYR A 261 -14.85 -3.79 15.25
N LEU A 262 -15.44 -3.80 14.06
CA LEU A 262 -14.73 -3.43 12.83
C LEU A 262 -15.00 -1.94 12.62
N VAL A 263 -13.96 -1.17 12.32
CA VAL A 263 -13.98 0.29 12.26
C VAL A 263 -13.61 0.73 10.85
N PHE A 264 -14.57 1.37 10.18
CA PHE A 264 -14.36 1.93 8.84
C PHE A 264 -14.33 3.45 8.91
N LEU A 265 -13.29 4.05 8.33
CA LEU A 265 -13.16 5.50 8.16
C LEU A 265 -13.49 5.89 6.71
N VAL A 266 -14.76 6.22 6.45
CA VAL A 266 -15.25 6.49 5.09
C VAL A 266 -15.02 7.95 4.72
N SER A 267 -13.93 8.21 4.00
CA SER A 267 -13.64 9.52 3.40
C SER A 267 -14.55 9.82 2.21
N PRO A 268 -14.86 11.11 1.94
CA PRO A 268 -15.72 11.49 0.81
C PRO A 268 -14.95 11.50 -0.53
N ILE A 269 -14.26 10.41 -0.86
CA ILE A 269 -13.66 10.16 -2.18
C ILE A 269 -14.71 9.46 -3.04
N ILE A 270 -15.42 10.22 -3.87
CA ILE A 270 -16.60 9.76 -4.61
C ILE A 270 -16.28 9.75 -6.11
N PRO A 271 -16.44 8.61 -6.81
CA PRO A 271 -16.27 8.55 -8.26
C PRO A 271 -17.44 9.22 -8.99
N ASP A 272 -17.14 9.94 -10.08
CA ASP A 272 -18.12 10.35 -11.09
C ASP A 272 -18.56 9.13 -11.92
N LEU A 273 -19.52 8.37 -11.37
CA LEU A 273 -20.02 7.15 -11.99
C LEU A 273 -20.61 7.35 -13.38
N MET A 274 -21.21 8.51 -13.67
CA MET A 274 -21.81 8.76 -14.98
C MET A 274 -20.73 8.83 -16.05
N SER A 275 -19.62 9.54 -15.78
CA SER A 275 -18.48 9.59 -16.69
C SER A 275 -17.82 8.22 -16.89
N VAL A 276 -17.70 7.42 -15.82
CA VAL A 276 -17.15 6.06 -15.87
C VAL A 276 -18.07 5.13 -16.67
N ALA A 277 -19.37 5.10 -16.35
CA ALA A 277 -20.34 4.22 -16.99
C ALA A 277 -20.47 4.50 -18.49
N LEU A 278 -20.35 5.77 -18.92
CA LEU A 278 -20.33 6.17 -20.33
C LEU A 278 -18.97 5.96 -21.01
N GLY A 279 -17.96 5.43 -20.32
CA GLY A 279 -16.61 5.20 -20.84
C GLY A 279 -15.83 6.48 -21.16
N ARG A 280 -16.24 7.65 -20.64
CA ARG A 280 -15.61 8.95 -20.94
C ARG A 280 -14.35 9.20 -20.12
N LYS A 281 -14.25 8.59 -18.93
CA LYS A 281 -13.09 8.66 -18.05
C LYS A 281 -12.82 7.30 -17.40
N PRO A 282 -11.55 6.92 -17.21
CA PRO A 282 -11.22 5.80 -16.34
C PRO A 282 -11.59 6.14 -14.88
N ILE A 283 -11.73 5.11 -14.02
CA ILE A 283 -12.20 5.25 -12.63
C ILE A 283 -11.26 6.18 -11.84
N GLY A 284 -9.95 6.01 -11.96
CA GLY A 284 -8.94 6.81 -11.26
C GLY A 284 -9.06 8.31 -11.54
N ASP A 285 -9.28 8.69 -12.81
CA ASP A 285 -9.46 10.10 -13.22
C ASP A 285 -10.87 10.65 -12.89
N ALA A 286 -11.78 9.78 -12.45
CA ALA A 286 -13.14 10.14 -12.04
C ALA A 286 -13.30 10.28 -10.51
N LEU A 287 -12.29 9.92 -9.71
CA LEU A 287 -12.30 10.09 -8.26
C LEU A 287 -12.27 11.58 -7.90
N ARG A 288 -13.18 12.01 -7.03
CA ARG A 288 -13.23 13.38 -6.52
C ARG A 288 -13.36 13.40 -5.01
N TYR A 289 -12.55 14.21 -4.36
CA TYR A 289 -12.75 14.56 -2.96
C TYR A 289 -13.89 15.58 -2.84
N ARG A 290 -14.90 15.26 -2.02
CA ARG A 290 -16.15 16.02 -1.86
C ARG A 290 -16.34 16.42 -0.39
N PRO A 291 -15.53 17.35 0.13
CA PRO A 291 -15.49 17.67 1.56
C PRO A 291 -16.84 18.12 2.13
N GLU A 292 -17.75 18.64 1.30
CA GLU A 292 -19.11 19.02 1.69
C GLU A 292 -19.96 17.84 2.18
N LYS A 293 -19.54 16.59 1.93
CA LYS A 293 -20.23 15.37 2.39
C LYS A 293 -19.80 14.91 3.78
N GLY A 294 -18.74 15.48 4.35
CA GLY A 294 -18.15 15.01 5.61
C GLY A 294 -17.57 13.59 5.52
N THR A 295 -17.02 13.11 6.63
CA THR A 295 -16.52 11.73 6.79
C THR A 295 -17.44 10.97 7.72
N ALA A 296 -17.57 9.65 7.51
CA ALA A 296 -18.35 8.78 8.39
C ALA A 296 -17.47 7.67 8.98
N PHE A 297 -17.45 7.58 10.31
CA PHE A 297 -16.92 6.44 11.03
C PHE A 297 -18.04 5.41 11.21
N ILE A 298 -17.85 4.20 10.69
CA ILE A 298 -18.82 3.10 10.82
C ILE A 298 -18.23 2.08 11.77
N LEU A 299 -18.88 1.91 12.92
CA LEU A 299 -18.55 0.91 13.94
C LEU A 299 -19.49 -0.27 13.78
N VAL A 300 -18.93 -1.41 13.36
CA VAL A 300 -19.66 -2.66 13.16
C VAL A 300 -19.35 -3.60 14.32
N PRO A 301 -20.29 -3.85 15.25
CA PRO A 301 -20.05 -4.76 16.36
C PRO A 301 -19.75 -6.18 15.88
N ARG A 302 -18.70 -6.79 16.43
CA ARG A 302 -18.24 -8.15 16.14
C ARG A 302 -19.20 -9.21 16.68
N ASP A 303 -19.94 -8.88 17.74
CA ASP A 303 -20.95 -9.72 18.39
C ASP A 303 -22.33 -9.73 17.68
N GLY A 304 -22.48 -8.94 16.61
CA GLY A 304 -23.73 -8.84 15.87
C GLY A 304 -24.68 -7.72 16.33
N GLY A 305 -24.28 -6.88 17.29
CA GLY A 305 -25.04 -5.72 17.74
C GLY A 305 -25.35 -4.67 16.66
N GLU A 306 -25.99 -3.57 17.06
CA GLU A 306 -26.38 -2.48 16.16
C GLU A 306 -25.17 -1.71 15.61
N ILE A 307 -25.13 -1.51 14.28
CA ILE A 307 -24.07 -0.71 13.64
C ILE A 307 -24.25 0.76 13.99
N ARG A 308 -23.19 1.37 14.52
CA ARG A 308 -23.17 2.80 14.82
C ARG A 308 -22.45 3.56 13.73
N ARG A 309 -22.98 4.73 13.38
CA ARG A 309 -22.33 5.67 12.47
C ARG A 309 -22.13 7.00 13.19
N ILE A 310 -20.92 7.53 13.12
CA ILE A 310 -20.55 8.82 13.70
C ILE A 310 -20.02 9.69 12.58
N GLU A 311 -20.57 10.90 12.44
CA GLU A 311 -20.18 11.84 11.38
C GLU A 311 -19.12 12.81 11.90
N SER A 312 -18.24 13.24 11.01
CA SER A 312 -17.22 14.26 11.28
C SER A 312 -17.07 15.21 10.09
N PRO A 313 -16.41 16.37 10.27
CA PRO A 313 -15.83 17.12 9.16
C PRO A 313 -14.99 16.20 8.27
N ALA A 314 -14.88 16.56 6.99
CA ALA A 314 -14.21 15.72 6.00
C ALA A 314 -12.73 15.52 6.34
N VAL A 315 -12.34 14.25 6.29
CA VAL A 315 -10.97 13.75 6.45
C VAL A 315 -10.62 13.01 5.17
N LEU A 316 -9.48 13.34 4.57
CA LEU A 316 -8.89 12.58 3.49
C LEU A 316 -7.85 11.61 4.08
N GLN A 317 -7.98 10.32 3.80
CA GLN A 317 -7.11 9.26 4.32
C GLN A 317 -7.04 8.10 3.33
N PHE A 318 -6.01 7.26 3.43
CA PHE A 318 -5.90 5.99 2.71
C PHE A 318 -5.70 4.81 3.67
N HIS A 319 -4.72 4.89 4.57
CA HIS A 319 -4.33 3.81 5.47
C HIS A 319 -4.60 4.11 6.94
N LEU A 320 -5.08 3.08 7.65
CA LEU A 320 -5.20 3.09 9.10
C LEU A 320 -3.96 2.42 9.70
N SER A 321 -3.49 2.94 10.83
CA SER A 321 -2.41 2.33 11.61
C SER A 321 -2.95 1.21 12.48
N ASN A 322 -3.89 1.54 13.38
CA ASN A 322 -4.52 0.60 14.31
C ASN A 322 -5.81 1.25 14.89
N ALA A 323 -6.66 0.46 15.54
CA ALA A 323 -7.76 0.95 16.35
C ALA A 323 -7.90 0.13 17.63
N TYR A 324 -8.47 0.72 18.68
CA TYR A 324 -8.71 -0.01 19.93
C TYR A 324 -9.86 0.59 20.74
N ASP A 325 -10.37 -0.22 21.66
CA ASP A 325 -11.38 0.18 22.63
C ASP A 325 -10.74 0.90 23.83
N ASP A 326 -11.27 2.04 24.22
CA ASP A 326 -10.87 2.80 25.42
C ASP A 326 -12.12 3.11 26.26
N GLY A 327 -12.44 2.20 27.20
CA GLY A 327 -13.72 2.21 27.90
C GLY A 327 -14.90 2.07 26.94
N ASP A 328 -15.78 3.07 26.89
CA ASP A 328 -16.94 3.13 25.95
C ASP A 328 -16.62 3.86 24.64
N GLU A 329 -15.38 4.30 24.47
CA GLU A 329 -14.89 5.02 23.30
C GLU A 329 -14.09 4.10 22.38
N VAL A 330 -13.89 4.55 21.15
CA VAL A 330 -13.03 3.89 20.16
C VAL A 330 -11.96 4.88 19.71
N VAL A 331 -10.71 4.44 19.75
CA VAL A 331 -9.56 5.19 19.24
C VAL A 331 -9.15 4.60 17.89
N VAL A 332 -8.85 5.47 16.93
CA VAL A 332 -8.42 5.09 15.57
C VAL A 332 -7.25 5.96 15.17
N ASP A 333 -6.13 5.36 14.81
CA ASP A 333 -4.96 6.06 14.30
C ASP A 333 -4.89 5.85 12.78
N ALA A 334 -4.72 6.93 12.01
CA ALA A 334 -4.71 6.88 10.55
C ALA A 334 -3.77 7.93 9.95
N VAL A 335 -3.28 7.65 8.73
CA VAL A 335 -2.56 8.65 7.93
C VAL A 335 -3.58 9.52 7.21
N THR A 336 -3.54 10.82 7.50
CA THR A 336 -4.45 11.81 6.92
C THR A 336 -3.72 12.78 6.02
N TYR A 337 -4.43 13.35 5.04
CA TYR A 337 -3.88 14.30 4.08
C TYR A 337 -4.61 15.62 4.14
N GLU A 338 -3.88 16.71 3.93
CA GLU A 338 -4.42 18.06 4.04
C GLU A 338 -5.24 18.49 2.82
N ASN A 339 -4.97 17.92 1.64
CA ASN A 339 -5.53 18.41 0.39
C ASN A 339 -5.79 17.30 -0.65
N PRO A 340 -6.68 17.52 -1.62
CA PRO A 340 -7.07 16.51 -2.61
C PRO A 340 -6.04 16.28 -3.73
N GLN A 341 -4.90 16.98 -3.71
CA GLN A 341 -3.85 16.81 -4.73
C GLN A 341 -3.31 15.37 -4.73
N LEU A 342 -3.44 14.65 -3.61
CA LEU A 342 -3.09 13.24 -3.47
C LEU A 342 -3.68 12.38 -4.60
N LEU A 343 -4.96 12.56 -4.92
CA LEU A 343 -5.62 11.78 -5.97
C LEU A 343 -4.96 11.99 -7.33
N ARG A 344 -4.48 13.20 -7.61
CA ARG A 344 -3.73 13.52 -8.82
C ARG A 344 -2.33 12.92 -8.79
N SER A 345 -1.65 12.99 -7.65
CA SER A 345 -0.32 12.42 -7.49
C SER A 345 -0.34 10.91 -7.68
N ILE A 346 -1.34 10.20 -7.13
CA ILE A 346 -1.55 8.76 -7.40
C ILE A 346 -1.84 8.51 -8.88
N ALA A 347 -2.73 9.32 -9.48
CA ALA A 347 -3.12 9.15 -10.87
C ALA A 347 -2.01 9.45 -11.88
N ARG A 348 -0.98 10.20 -11.49
CA ARG A 348 0.16 10.61 -12.35
C ARG A 348 1.49 10.45 -11.62
N PHE A 349 1.66 9.34 -10.89
CA PHE A 349 2.76 9.10 -9.96
C PHE A 349 4.16 9.23 -10.56
N GLN A 350 4.31 8.90 -11.85
CA GLN A 350 5.60 9.01 -12.56
C GLN A 350 6.08 10.46 -12.76
N THR A 351 5.19 11.45 -12.61
CA THR A 351 5.47 12.85 -13.00
C THR A 351 4.95 13.90 -12.02
N THR A 352 4.24 13.48 -10.98
CA THR A 352 3.63 14.36 -10.00
C THR A 352 4.15 13.96 -8.61
N PRO A 353 5.04 14.77 -8.01
CA PRO A 353 5.61 14.49 -6.71
C PRO A 353 4.57 14.44 -5.59
N LEU A 354 4.80 13.60 -4.59
CA LEU A 354 3.93 13.50 -3.42
C LEU A 354 4.06 14.69 -2.45
N ARG A 355 5.12 15.51 -2.54
CA ARG A 355 5.31 16.70 -1.67
C ARG A 355 4.14 17.69 -1.71
N GLU A 356 3.37 17.71 -2.79
CA GLU A 356 2.17 18.56 -2.91
C GLU A 356 0.99 18.05 -2.06
N SER A 357 1.15 16.90 -1.40
CA SER A 357 0.12 16.21 -0.61
C SER A 357 0.71 15.80 0.74
N PRO A 358 0.98 16.78 1.64
CA PRO A 358 1.51 16.49 2.96
C PRO A 358 0.52 15.64 3.76
N SER A 359 1.06 14.59 4.37
CA SER A 359 0.35 13.65 5.20
C SER A 359 0.82 13.76 6.65
N LYS A 360 -0.01 13.27 7.58
CA LYS A 360 0.26 13.25 9.03
C LYS A 360 -0.33 12.01 9.66
N LEU A 361 0.32 11.48 10.69
CA LEU A 361 -0.29 10.48 11.56
C LEU A 361 -1.26 11.19 12.52
N THR A 362 -2.52 10.78 12.54
CA THR A 362 -3.58 11.44 13.29
C THR A 362 -4.39 10.41 14.07
N ARG A 363 -4.65 10.72 15.33
CA ARG A 363 -5.55 9.99 16.22
C ARG A 363 -6.94 10.58 16.21
N PHE A 364 -7.93 9.71 16.07
CA PHE A 364 -9.34 10.03 16.22
C PHE A 364 -9.90 9.29 17.43
N ARG A 365 -10.60 10.03 18.29
CA ARG A 365 -11.31 9.48 19.45
C ARG A 365 -12.80 9.64 19.26
N LEU A 366 -13.47 8.51 19.11
CA LEU A 366 -14.91 8.39 18.91
C LEU A 366 -15.58 8.26 20.28
N THR A 367 -16.07 9.38 20.77
CA THR A 367 -16.67 9.47 22.10
C THR A 367 -18.00 8.72 22.16
N LYS A 368 -18.40 8.26 23.35
CA LYS A 368 -19.69 7.61 23.57
C LYS A 368 -20.90 8.47 23.15
N PHE A 369 -20.75 9.80 23.17
CA PHE A 369 -21.78 10.78 22.79
C PHE A 369 -21.82 11.09 21.28
N GLY A 370 -21.06 10.36 20.45
CA GLY A 370 -21.08 10.55 19.00
C GLY A 370 -20.31 11.79 18.51
N ARG A 371 -19.32 12.26 19.28
CA ARG A 371 -18.35 13.26 18.82
C ARG A 371 -17.05 12.60 18.41
N VAL A 372 -16.38 13.18 17.41
CA VAL A 372 -15.04 12.80 16.96
C VAL A 372 -14.05 13.87 17.42
N LEU A 373 -13.14 13.51 18.32
CA LEU A 373 -12.00 14.34 18.68
C LEU A 373 -10.81 13.95 17.79
N ARG A 374 -9.95 14.91 17.48
CA ARG A 374 -8.79 14.74 16.59
C ARG A 374 -7.53 15.25 17.26
N GLU A 375 -6.46 14.49 17.15
CA GLU A 375 -5.12 14.81 17.63
C GLU A 375 -4.08 14.44 16.56
N THR A 376 -3.11 15.31 16.32
CA THR A 376 -1.97 14.99 15.45
C THR A 376 -0.90 14.30 16.31
N LEU A 377 -0.52 13.08 15.92
CA LEU A 377 0.48 12.28 16.62
C LEU A 377 1.90 12.54 16.07
N SER A 378 2.00 12.89 14.79
CA SER A 378 3.25 13.25 14.13
C SER A 378 2.97 14.16 12.94
N ASP A 379 3.79 15.21 12.81
CA ASP A 379 3.81 16.12 11.66
C ASP A 379 4.77 15.64 10.54
N SER A 380 5.49 14.53 10.75
CA SER A 380 6.31 13.92 9.71
C SER A 380 5.44 13.47 8.54
N ILE A 381 5.87 13.84 7.33
CA ILE A 381 5.18 13.46 6.10
C ILE A 381 5.35 11.95 5.91
N CYS A 382 4.30 11.19 6.17
CA CYS A 382 4.37 9.74 6.35
C CYS A 382 3.37 8.94 5.51
N GLU A 383 3.61 7.64 5.43
CA GLU A 383 2.71 6.62 4.85
C GLU A 383 3.17 5.24 5.30
N PHE A 384 2.36 4.23 5.01
CA PHE A 384 2.55 2.83 5.35
C PHE A 384 2.73 2.64 6.86
N PRO A 385 1.71 3.05 7.66
CA PRO A 385 1.77 2.93 9.10
C PRO A 385 1.67 1.47 9.52
N ARG A 386 2.48 1.09 10.50
CA ARG A 386 2.61 -0.26 11.03
C ARG A 386 2.82 -0.19 12.53
N HIS A 387 2.48 -1.27 13.21
CA HIS A 387 2.61 -1.40 14.65
C HIS A 387 2.96 -2.87 14.97
N HIS A 388 3.20 -3.17 16.25
CA HIS A 388 3.45 -4.55 16.67
C HIS A 388 2.23 -5.44 16.35
N PRO A 389 2.39 -6.59 15.66
CA PRO A 389 1.26 -7.41 15.21
C PRO A 389 0.38 -7.91 16.36
N ASP A 390 0.96 -8.27 17.51
CA ASP A 390 0.20 -8.65 18.71
C ASP A 390 -0.52 -7.46 19.38
N ARG A 391 -0.50 -6.26 18.81
CA ARG A 391 -1.27 -5.09 19.26
C ARG A 391 -2.40 -4.72 18.30
N GLU A 392 -2.60 -5.46 17.22
CA GLU A 392 -3.72 -5.27 16.31
C GLU A 392 -5.06 -5.35 17.07
N GLY A 393 -5.83 -4.27 17.01
CA GLY A 393 -7.09 -4.14 17.74
C GLY A 393 -6.98 -3.79 19.22
N MET A 394 -5.79 -3.49 19.73
CA MET A 394 -5.49 -3.23 21.14
C MET A 394 -4.70 -1.93 21.33
N PRO A 395 -4.69 -1.35 22.55
CA PRO A 395 -3.83 -0.21 22.86
C PRO A 395 -2.38 -0.52 22.52
N HIS A 396 -1.72 0.43 21.86
CA HIS A 396 -0.33 0.33 21.43
C HIS A 396 0.39 1.65 21.72
N ARG A 397 1.69 1.56 21.96
CA ARG A 397 2.55 2.69 22.25
C ARG A 397 3.38 3.10 21.03
N TYR A 398 3.73 2.18 20.15
CA TYR A 398 4.66 2.48 19.06
C TYR A 398 4.02 2.33 17.67
N ALA A 399 4.25 3.33 16.83
CA ALA A 399 3.93 3.29 15.41
C ALA A 399 5.21 3.43 14.58
N TYR A 400 5.24 2.76 13.44
CA TYR A 400 6.35 2.77 12.49
C TYR A 400 5.82 3.10 11.11
N PHE A 401 6.52 3.94 10.36
CA PHE A 401 6.08 4.32 9.02
C PHE A 401 7.26 4.75 8.16
N THR A 402 7.04 4.76 6.85
CA THR A 402 7.91 5.47 5.94
C THR A 402 7.67 6.97 6.07
N SER A 403 8.73 7.78 6.06
CA SER A 403 8.64 9.24 6.12
C SER A 403 9.51 9.91 5.05
N ARG A 404 9.19 11.17 4.74
CA ARG A 404 9.96 12.02 3.80
C ARG A 404 10.72 13.10 4.53
N ARG A 405 12.03 13.19 4.30
CA ARG A 405 12.90 14.25 4.82
C ARG A 405 13.57 15.08 3.73
N HIS A 406 14.07 14.45 2.67
CA HIS A 406 14.81 15.13 1.60
C HIS A 406 14.13 14.97 0.24
N LEU A 407 13.58 13.80 -0.06
CA LEU A 407 12.91 13.54 -1.33
C LEU A 407 11.52 14.20 -1.43
N SER A 408 11.18 14.60 -2.65
CA SER A 408 9.90 15.19 -3.04
C SER A 408 8.84 14.14 -3.39
N SER A 409 9.25 12.99 -3.93
CA SER A 409 8.34 12.02 -4.56
C SER A 409 8.23 10.69 -3.83
N LEU A 410 9.26 10.30 -3.08
CA LEU A 410 9.36 8.99 -2.42
C LEU A 410 9.76 9.17 -0.96
N TYR A 411 9.65 8.09 -0.18
CA TYR A 411 9.98 8.08 1.24
C TYR A 411 11.43 7.62 1.42
N ASP A 412 12.27 8.47 1.98
CA ASP A 412 13.70 8.28 2.18
C ASP A 412 14.08 7.99 3.63
N SER A 413 13.08 7.82 4.49
CA SER A 413 13.26 7.58 5.91
C SER A 413 12.29 6.53 6.45
N ILE A 414 12.70 5.85 7.53
CA ILE A 414 11.85 5.01 8.38
C ILE A 414 11.79 5.68 9.75
N THR A 415 10.59 5.99 10.21
CA THR A 415 10.36 6.68 11.48
C THR A 415 9.57 5.78 12.43
N LYS A 416 10.06 5.71 13.66
CA LYS A 416 9.31 5.27 14.84
C LYS A 416 8.76 6.49 15.56
N VAL A 417 7.51 6.40 16.01
CA VAL A 417 6.87 7.34 16.93
C VAL A 417 6.53 6.61 18.23
N ASP A 418 6.88 7.20 19.38
CA ASP A 418 6.29 6.87 20.67
C ASP A 418 5.02 7.70 20.88
N LEU A 419 3.86 7.05 20.89
CA LEU A 419 2.55 7.68 20.95
C LEU A 419 2.21 8.23 22.34
N SER A 420 3.05 7.98 23.35
CA SER A 420 2.83 8.52 24.70
C SER A 420 3.34 9.95 24.88
N ASP A 421 4.40 10.33 24.15
CA ASP A 421 5.03 11.66 24.23
C ASP A 421 5.31 12.30 22.86
N HIS A 422 4.94 11.61 21.76
CA HIS A 422 5.13 12.00 20.37
C HIS A 422 6.60 12.14 19.95
N SER A 423 7.52 11.51 20.68
CA SER A 423 8.94 11.49 20.31
C SER A 423 9.17 10.63 19.06
N GLU A 424 10.05 11.11 18.19
CA GLU A 424 10.40 10.45 16.93
C GLU A 424 11.84 9.96 16.93
N ASN A 425 12.04 8.75 16.42
CA ASN A 425 13.34 8.17 16.15
C ASN A 425 13.36 7.73 14.68
N THR A 426 14.30 8.26 13.88
CA THR A 426 14.25 8.14 12.41
C THR A 426 15.59 7.71 11.83
N TYR A 427 15.55 6.66 11.01
CA TYR A 427 16.60 6.30 10.08
C TYR A 427 16.36 6.97 8.74
N THR A 428 17.39 7.56 8.12
CA THR A 428 17.30 8.18 6.79
C THR A 428 18.36 7.58 5.88
N ALA A 429 18.00 7.29 4.63
CA ALA A 429 18.93 6.72 3.67
C ALA A 429 20.11 7.68 3.45
N ALA A 430 21.33 7.13 3.47
CA ALA A 430 22.54 7.93 3.26
C ALA A 430 22.78 8.26 1.78
N GLY A 431 22.27 7.44 0.87
CA GLY A 431 22.47 7.59 -0.57
C GLY A 431 21.48 8.58 -1.21
N ALA A 432 22.00 9.47 -2.04
CA ALA A 432 21.20 10.38 -2.85
C ALA A 432 20.18 9.62 -3.72
N GLY A 433 18.90 10.00 -3.61
CA GLY A 433 17.79 9.39 -4.34
C GLY A 433 17.32 8.04 -3.77
N ASN A 434 17.96 7.53 -2.71
CA ASN A 434 17.54 6.27 -2.11
C ASN A 434 16.17 6.42 -1.42
N SER A 435 15.39 5.35 -1.45
CA SER A 435 14.05 5.33 -0.88
C SER A 435 13.73 3.99 -0.26
N PHE A 436 12.74 3.97 0.61
CA PHE A 436 12.24 2.79 1.29
C PHE A 436 10.82 2.48 0.88
N CYS A 437 10.49 1.20 1.04
CA CYS A 437 9.12 0.73 1.02
C CYS A 437 8.57 0.58 2.44
N GLU A 438 7.32 0.15 2.56
CA GLU A 438 6.67 -0.18 3.83
C GLU A 438 7.60 -0.99 4.76
N PRO A 439 7.87 -0.51 6.00
CA PRO A 439 8.54 -1.29 7.02
C PRO A 439 7.60 -2.39 7.54
N VAL A 440 8.11 -3.52 7.98
CA VAL A 440 7.32 -4.57 8.63
C VAL A 440 7.94 -4.89 9.98
N PHE A 441 7.17 -4.72 11.06
CA PHE A 441 7.63 -5.06 12.39
C PHE A 441 7.62 -6.58 12.57
N VAL A 442 8.71 -7.13 13.08
CA VAL A 442 8.87 -8.54 13.44
C VAL A 442 9.24 -8.61 14.92
N PRO A 443 8.37 -9.16 15.78
CA PRO A 443 8.67 -9.34 17.20
C PRO A 443 9.89 -10.22 17.41
N ARG A 444 10.75 -9.84 18.35
CA ARG A 444 11.77 -10.75 18.87
C ARG A 444 11.07 -11.87 19.66
N PRO A 445 11.44 -13.15 19.49
CA PRO A 445 10.94 -14.21 20.36
C PRO A 445 11.19 -13.89 21.84
N ASP A 446 10.20 -14.15 22.69
CA ASP A 446 10.25 -13.89 24.13
C ASP A 446 10.48 -12.41 24.52
N ALA A 447 10.17 -11.47 23.61
CA ALA A 447 10.19 -10.04 23.88
C ALA A 447 9.32 -9.66 25.08
N SER A 448 9.83 -8.72 25.88
CA SER A 448 9.14 -8.19 27.06
C SER A 448 8.53 -6.80 26.81
N ALA A 449 9.15 -6.02 25.91
CA ALA A 449 8.67 -4.70 25.50
C ALA A 449 8.02 -4.72 24.11
N GLU A 450 7.09 -3.80 23.87
CA GLU A 450 6.33 -3.72 22.60
C GLU A 450 7.20 -3.38 21.39
N ASP A 451 8.35 -2.72 21.56
CA ASP A 451 9.27 -2.37 20.48
C ASP A 451 10.49 -3.29 20.41
N GLU A 452 10.54 -4.37 21.19
CA GLU A 452 11.61 -5.38 21.13
C GLU A 452 11.43 -6.29 19.91
N GLY A 453 12.07 -5.91 18.82
CA GLY A 453 12.00 -6.62 17.55
C GLY A 453 12.83 -5.95 16.48
N TRP A 454 12.46 -6.21 15.23
CA TRP A 454 13.11 -5.64 14.07
C TRP A 454 12.11 -4.99 13.13
N LEU A 455 12.56 -3.98 12.39
CA LEU A 455 11.87 -3.48 11.22
C LEU A 455 12.55 -4.02 9.98
N LEU A 456 11.81 -4.76 9.16
CA LEU A 456 12.26 -5.19 7.85
C LEU A 456 11.71 -4.25 6.78
N THR A 457 12.57 -3.65 5.98
CA THR A 457 12.17 -2.86 4.81
C THR A 457 13.11 -3.15 3.63
N VAL A 458 12.75 -2.67 2.45
CA VAL A 458 13.61 -2.73 1.27
C VAL A 458 14.01 -1.31 0.90
N GLU A 459 15.31 -1.08 0.83
CA GLU A 459 15.89 0.16 0.30
C GLU A 459 16.13 -0.01 -1.20
N TYR A 460 15.70 0.96 -1.99
CA TYR A 460 16.16 1.17 -3.36
C TYR A 460 17.36 2.11 -3.34
N GLN A 461 18.47 1.67 -3.95
CA GLN A 461 19.70 2.42 -4.06
C GLN A 461 19.80 3.05 -5.46
N ALA A 462 19.49 4.34 -5.56
CA ALA A 462 19.17 4.96 -6.83
C ALA A 462 20.36 5.09 -7.78
N ARG A 463 21.57 5.35 -7.25
CA ARG A 463 22.78 5.50 -8.07
C ARG A 463 23.20 4.20 -8.74
N GLN A 464 23.03 3.09 -8.03
CA GLN A 464 23.42 1.75 -8.49
C GLN A 464 22.27 1.02 -9.20
N HIS A 465 21.04 1.52 -9.07
CA HIS A 465 19.82 0.89 -9.57
C HIS A 465 19.68 -0.56 -9.08
N VAL A 466 19.87 -0.76 -7.78
CA VAL A 466 19.70 -2.04 -7.09
C VAL A 466 18.90 -1.85 -5.81
N SER A 467 18.47 -2.94 -5.19
CA SER A 467 17.76 -2.91 -3.91
C SER A 467 18.46 -3.79 -2.86
N ARG A 468 18.17 -3.56 -1.59
CA ARG A 468 18.64 -4.42 -0.50
C ARG A 468 17.58 -4.54 0.59
N LEU A 469 17.54 -5.70 1.24
CA LEU A 469 16.82 -5.84 2.51
C LEU A 469 17.57 -5.07 3.60
N VAL A 470 16.84 -4.30 4.39
CA VAL A 470 17.35 -3.55 5.54
C VAL A 470 16.66 -4.04 6.79
N ILE A 471 17.45 -4.42 7.79
CA ILE A 471 16.98 -4.89 9.11
C ILE A 471 17.42 -3.84 10.13
N LEU A 472 16.45 -3.16 10.76
CA LEU A 472 16.70 -2.15 11.81
C LEU A 472 16.31 -2.72 13.17
N ASP A 473 16.98 -2.32 14.26
CA ASP A 473 16.46 -2.51 15.61
C ASP A 473 15.23 -1.61 15.77
N ALA A 474 14.07 -2.18 16.09
CA ALA A 474 12.82 -1.44 16.22
C ALA A 474 12.78 -0.52 17.46
N ARG A 475 13.70 -0.67 18.42
CA ARG A 475 13.85 0.24 19.56
C ARG A 475 14.53 1.54 19.16
N ASP A 476 15.57 1.45 18.34
CA ASP A 476 16.37 2.59 17.88
C ASP A 476 16.73 2.50 16.39
N PRO A 477 15.78 2.83 15.49
CA PRO A 477 16.05 2.86 14.06
C PRO A 477 17.22 3.78 13.67
N SER A 478 17.42 4.90 14.38
CA SER A 478 18.44 5.90 14.06
C SER A 478 19.88 5.39 14.17
N SER A 479 20.11 4.33 14.96
CA SER A 479 21.40 3.63 15.03
C SER A 479 21.79 2.96 13.70
N GLY A 480 20.87 2.86 12.75
CA GLY A 480 21.10 2.26 11.44
C GLY A 480 20.86 0.75 11.43
N PRO A 481 21.12 0.09 10.28
CA PRO A 481 20.83 -1.33 10.13
C PRO A 481 21.73 -2.21 10.98
N VAL A 482 21.12 -3.18 11.67
CA VAL A 482 21.85 -4.29 12.30
C VAL A 482 22.42 -5.24 11.24
N ALA A 483 21.70 -5.36 10.11
CA ALA A 483 22.15 -6.07 8.93
C ALA A 483 21.48 -5.56 7.66
N THR A 484 22.13 -5.76 6.52
CA THR A 484 21.54 -5.59 5.19
C THR A 484 21.88 -6.76 4.28
N ALA A 485 20.99 -7.13 3.37
CA ALA A 485 21.24 -8.17 2.36
C ALA A 485 21.08 -7.58 0.95
N GLN A 486 22.18 -7.48 0.22
CA GLN A 486 22.29 -6.74 -1.04
C GLN A 486 21.85 -7.59 -2.24
N LEU A 487 20.89 -7.08 -3.00
CA LEU A 487 20.47 -7.70 -4.26
C LEU A 487 21.31 -7.18 -5.42
N THR A 488 21.32 -7.95 -6.52
CA THR A 488 22.04 -7.63 -7.76
C THR A 488 21.20 -6.85 -8.76
N HIS A 489 19.96 -6.52 -8.40
CA HIS A 489 18.98 -5.83 -9.22
C HIS A 489 18.07 -4.97 -8.34
N HIS A 490 17.30 -4.07 -8.95
CA HIS A 490 16.28 -3.31 -8.22
C HIS A 490 14.99 -4.14 -8.04
N ILE A 491 14.23 -3.75 -7.01
CA ILE A 491 12.82 -4.12 -6.84
C ILE A 491 12.01 -2.85 -7.09
N PRO A 492 11.03 -2.87 -8.01
CA PRO A 492 10.17 -1.73 -8.24
C PRO A 492 9.40 -1.33 -6.97
N GLN A 493 9.01 -0.07 -6.87
CA GLN A 493 8.27 0.44 -5.71
C GLN A 493 6.99 -0.39 -5.52
N GLY A 494 6.96 -1.14 -4.41
CA GLY A 494 5.81 -1.93 -4.03
C GLY A 494 4.81 -1.16 -3.18
N PHE A 495 3.79 -1.87 -2.73
CA PHE A 495 2.84 -1.39 -1.75
C PHE A 495 3.06 -2.16 -0.44
N HIS A 496 2.24 -3.18 -0.17
CA HIS A 496 2.22 -3.84 1.13
C HIS A 496 2.93 -5.19 1.15
N GLY A 497 3.40 -5.57 2.33
CA GLY A 497 3.97 -6.87 2.61
C GLY A 497 3.79 -7.29 4.05
N ASN A 498 3.93 -8.58 4.31
CA ASN A 498 3.76 -9.15 5.65
C ASN A 498 4.84 -10.20 5.91
N PHE A 499 5.23 -10.30 7.18
CA PHE A 499 6.16 -11.32 7.64
C PHE A 499 5.37 -12.55 8.09
N ALA A 500 5.74 -13.72 7.57
CA ALA A 500 5.27 -15.00 8.10
C ALA A 500 6.41 -15.65 8.89
N PRO A 501 6.17 -16.12 10.14
CA PRO A 501 7.20 -16.78 10.95
C PRO A 501 7.64 -18.14 10.37
N ARG A 502 6.94 -18.63 9.34
CA ARG A 502 7.33 -19.82 8.60
C ARG A 502 8.37 -19.45 7.52
N PRO A 503 9.61 -19.97 7.59
CA PRO A 503 10.53 -19.85 6.47
C PRO A 503 10.04 -20.72 5.31
N ALA A 504 10.00 -20.17 4.10
CA ALA A 504 9.88 -20.99 2.91
C ALA A 504 11.10 -21.94 2.79
N PRO A 505 10.97 -23.10 2.13
CA PRO A 505 12.12 -23.87 1.68
C PRO A 505 13.04 -22.99 0.84
N ALA A 506 14.36 -23.09 1.09
CA ALA A 506 15.38 -22.47 0.26
C ALA A 506 15.24 -22.97 -1.19
#